data_AF-A0A7J4KQU9-F1
#
_entry.id   AF-A0A7J4KQU9-F1
#
_cell.length_a   1.000
_cell.length_b   1.000
_cell.length_c   1.000
_cell.angle_alpha   90.00
_cell.angle_beta   90.00
_cell.angle_gamma   90.00
#
_symmetry.space_group_name_H-M   'P 1'
#
loop_
_entity.id
_entity.type
_entity.pdbx_description
1 polymer ?
#
loop_
_entity_poly.entity_id
_entity_poly.type
_entity_poly.pdbx_seq_one_letter_code
_entity_poly.pdbx_strand_id
1 'polypeptide(L)'
;MKIIYVLILFTLILLSGCSTKEEENLKANQCIEFGGRWINEAYECVDINSDQCTQLGGVYDECASACRNDPGAEMCIQVCVQACKVSIGGDKDKYGCLVAAGYVWNETIGACARSWELDADQAGAARIAALPMSYRPITIVEVESLRCPGCFRVDMKRGDTEETVSIIIRNGKIDSGYNDVDVTEHICTEEESLATACTMDYNPVCGKIVLNMGDTIYRTFGNGCSACASMKVISYTPGECAADDTTDRCSDQNGNYLTLTEAMAIAKNSECGDNLITDCACPENYAKDGETCNPACYHSSPSAQNCLAPSMQCEKTYVCNEGTGTYWIDLNLTKTGCNPACVVNVEDRTAEINWRCTGLGN
;
A
#
# COMPACT_ATOMS: atom_id res chain seq x y z
N MET A 1 -46.44 -9.86 -26.98
CA MET A 1 -46.77 -9.19 -25.70
C MET A 1 -45.82 -9.71 -24.59
N LYS A 2 -44.51 -9.41 -24.70
CA LYS A 2 -43.45 -9.78 -23.73
C LYS A 2 -42.24 -8.82 -23.88
N ILE A 3 -42.48 -7.51 -23.93
CA ILE A 3 -41.43 -6.46 -24.05
C ILE A 3 -41.81 -5.24 -23.19
N ILE A 4 -42.39 -5.44 -22.01
CA ILE A 4 -42.78 -4.32 -21.10
C ILE A 4 -42.17 -4.46 -19.70
N TYR A 5 -41.65 -5.64 -19.33
CA TYR A 5 -41.13 -5.87 -17.96
C TYR A 5 -39.65 -5.55 -17.73
N VAL A 6 -38.88 -5.19 -18.76
CA VAL A 6 -37.43 -4.92 -18.61
C VAL A 6 -37.12 -3.42 -18.43
N LEU A 7 -38.09 -2.53 -18.70
CA LEU A 7 -37.91 -1.07 -18.58
C LEU A 7 -38.29 -0.48 -17.21
N ILE A 8 -38.90 -1.29 -16.32
CA ILE A 8 -39.28 -0.84 -14.96
C ILE A 8 -38.23 -1.23 -13.90
N LEU A 9 -37.39 -2.23 -14.17
CA LEU A 9 -36.29 -2.59 -13.24
C LEU A 9 -35.01 -1.75 -13.44
N PHE A 10 -34.85 -1.12 -14.60
CA PHE A 10 -33.64 -0.34 -14.94
C PHE A 10 -33.76 1.16 -14.60
N THR A 11 -34.95 1.63 -14.23
CA THR A 11 -35.21 3.04 -13.86
C THR A 11 -35.22 3.29 -12.34
N LEU A 12 -35.09 2.24 -11.52
CA LEU A 12 -35.02 2.34 -10.05
C LEU A 12 -33.59 2.33 -9.47
N ILE A 13 -32.56 2.22 -10.31
CA ILE A 13 -31.14 2.20 -9.89
C ILE A 13 -30.43 3.53 -10.24
N LEU A 14 -31.15 4.55 -10.72
CA LEU A 14 -30.60 5.86 -11.10
C LEU A 14 -30.99 7.01 -10.16
N LEU A 15 -31.24 6.74 -8.88
CA LEU A 15 -31.49 7.77 -7.84
C LEU A 15 -30.72 7.54 -6.53
N SER A 16 -29.61 6.81 -6.55
CA SER A 16 -28.65 6.79 -5.43
C SER A 16 -27.73 8.01 -5.48
N GLY A 17 -28.33 9.20 -5.54
CA GLY A 17 -27.62 10.46 -5.32
C GLY A 17 -27.37 10.63 -3.82
N CYS A 18 -26.12 10.46 -3.41
CA CYS A 18 -25.48 10.94 -2.19
C CYS A 18 -26.32 10.95 -0.88
N SER A 19 -26.04 9.93 -0.07
CA SER A 19 -26.44 9.73 1.33
C SER A 19 -25.90 10.84 2.26
N THR A 20 -26.60 11.97 2.38
CA THR A 20 -26.36 12.93 3.48
C THR A 20 -27.52 12.94 4.48
N LYS A 21 -28.76 12.87 3.98
CA LYS A 21 -29.96 12.81 4.82
C LYS A 21 -30.08 11.51 5.61
N GLU A 22 -29.63 10.39 5.06
CA GLU A 22 -29.68 9.10 5.76
C GLU A 22 -28.63 9.04 6.89
N GLU A 23 -27.44 9.59 6.64
CA GLU A 23 -26.38 9.74 7.64
C GLU A 23 -26.76 10.75 8.74
N GLU A 24 -27.36 11.88 8.37
CA GLU A 24 -27.94 12.85 9.31
C GLU A 24 -28.97 12.18 10.22
N ASN A 25 -29.91 11.42 9.65
CA ASN A 25 -30.91 10.70 10.41
C ASN A 25 -30.28 9.66 11.36
N LEU A 26 -29.20 8.98 10.94
CA LEU A 26 -28.50 8.01 11.78
C LEU A 26 -27.85 8.70 12.99
N LYS A 27 -27.06 9.76 12.78
CA LYS A 27 -26.40 10.49 13.86
C LYS A 27 -27.41 11.19 14.79
N ALA A 28 -28.52 11.70 14.23
CA ALA A 28 -29.64 12.25 15.01
C ALA A 28 -30.30 11.19 15.90
N ASN A 29 -30.54 9.98 15.39
CA ASN A 29 -31.13 8.89 16.18
C ASN A 29 -30.19 8.43 17.29
N GLN A 30 -28.88 8.29 17.03
CA GLN A 30 -27.88 7.93 18.05
C GLN A 30 -27.81 8.97 19.17
N CYS A 31 -27.88 10.27 18.83
CA CYS A 31 -27.96 11.35 19.82
C CYS A 31 -29.15 11.15 20.78
N ILE A 32 -30.32 10.80 20.23
CA ILE A 32 -31.54 10.55 21.02
C ILE A 32 -31.40 9.29 21.87
N GLU A 33 -30.79 8.22 21.35
CA GLU A 33 -30.52 6.99 22.12
C GLU A 33 -29.59 7.23 23.31
N PHE A 34 -28.64 8.15 23.18
CA PHE A 34 -27.78 8.61 24.28
C PHE A 34 -28.49 9.50 25.31
N GLY A 35 -29.78 9.81 25.10
CA GLY A 35 -30.58 10.69 25.95
C GLY A 35 -30.40 12.18 25.64
N GLY A 36 -29.69 12.50 24.56
CA GLY A 36 -29.47 13.86 24.10
C GLY A 36 -30.61 14.41 23.27
N ARG A 37 -30.48 15.70 22.91
CA ARG A 37 -31.40 16.38 22.00
C ARG A 37 -30.64 16.85 20.76
N TRP A 38 -31.12 16.46 19.59
CA TRP A 38 -30.54 16.84 18.30
C TRP A 38 -31.08 18.19 17.80
N ILE A 39 -30.21 19.03 17.26
CA ILE A 39 -30.51 20.33 16.65
C ILE A 39 -30.14 20.24 15.16
N ASN A 40 -31.14 20.10 14.29
CA ASN A 40 -30.93 19.85 12.86
C ASN A 40 -30.17 20.98 12.16
N GLU A 41 -30.52 22.24 12.43
CA GLU A 41 -29.96 23.40 11.73
C GLU A 41 -28.48 23.65 12.07
N ALA A 42 -28.00 23.12 13.20
CA ALA A 42 -26.64 23.27 13.69
C ALA A 42 -25.80 21.98 13.58
N TYR A 43 -26.44 20.84 13.28
CA TYR A 43 -25.86 19.50 13.39
C TYR A 43 -25.19 19.28 14.75
N GLU A 44 -25.93 19.63 15.81
CA GLU A 44 -25.47 19.53 17.19
C GLU A 44 -26.30 18.55 17.99
N CYS A 45 -25.63 17.68 18.75
CA CYS A 45 -26.27 16.92 19.83
C CYS A 45 -25.97 17.61 21.16
N VAL A 46 -27.00 17.99 21.92
CA VAL A 46 -26.85 18.56 23.26
C VAL A 46 -27.27 17.57 24.34
N ASP A 47 -26.90 17.86 25.59
CA ASP A 47 -27.26 17.07 26.77
C ASP A 47 -26.64 15.65 26.80
N ILE A 48 -25.47 15.49 26.17
CA ILE A 48 -24.64 14.28 26.20
C ILE A 48 -23.25 14.59 26.79
N ASN A 49 -22.56 13.56 27.26
CA ASN A 49 -21.19 13.69 27.76
C ASN A 49 -20.13 13.60 26.64
N SER A 50 -18.87 13.89 26.98
CA SER A 50 -17.74 13.87 26.03
C SER A 50 -17.55 12.51 25.35
N ASP A 51 -17.69 11.40 26.07
CA ASP A 51 -17.49 10.06 25.52
C ASP A 51 -18.58 9.73 24.49
N GLN A 52 -19.83 10.07 24.79
CA GLN A 52 -20.95 9.93 23.86
C GLN A 52 -20.75 10.84 22.63
N CYS A 53 -20.23 12.05 22.81
CA CYS A 53 -19.93 12.95 21.70
C CYS A 53 -18.83 12.40 20.78
N THR A 54 -17.78 11.82 21.36
CA THR A 54 -16.74 11.12 20.60
C THR A 54 -17.31 9.90 19.86
N GLN A 55 -18.24 9.16 20.45
CA GLN A 55 -18.93 8.05 19.77
C GLN A 55 -19.80 8.50 18.60
N LEU A 56 -20.36 9.72 18.65
CA LEU A 56 -21.07 10.34 17.53
C LEU A 56 -20.13 10.89 16.43
N GLY A 57 -18.81 10.83 16.63
CA GLY A 57 -17.83 11.45 15.74
C GLY A 57 -17.86 12.99 15.76
N GLY A 58 -18.33 13.58 16.87
CA GLY A 58 -18.42 15.02 17.04
C GLY A 58 -17.26 15.62 17.84
N VAL A 59 -17.18 16.95 17.82
CA VAL A 59 -16.29 17.75 18.67
C VAL A 59 -17.08 18.25 19.87
N TYR A 60 -16.64 17.88 21.06
CA TYR A 60 -17.31 18.25 22.31
C TYR A 60 -16.90 19.64 22.78
N ASP A 61 -17.90 20.47 23.09
CA ASP A 61 -17.76 21.75 23.77
C ASP A 61 -18.50 21.66 25.12
N GLU A 62 -17.72 21.65 26.20
CA GLU A 62 -18.24 21.55 27.56
C GLU A 62 -18.99 22.82 28.00
N CYS A 63 -18.75 23.96 27.35
CA CYS A 63 -19.35 25.24 27.70
C CYS A 63 -19.67 26.09 26.47
N ALA A 64 -20.49 25.55 25.57
CA ALA A 64 -20.97 26.30 24.43
C ALA A 64 -21.97 27.39 24.87
N SER A 65 -21.98 28.53 24.18
CA SER A 65 -22.92 29.63 24.45
C SER A 65 -24.37 29.17 24.23
N ALA A 66 -25.28 29.56 25.14
CA ALA A 66 -26.70 29.26 25.04
C ALA A 66 -27.39 29.86 23.80
N CYS A 67 -26.77 30.88 23.19
CA CYS A 67 -27.33 31.62 22.05
C CYS A 67 -26.54 31.39 20.75
N ARG A 68 -25.60 30.43 20.72
CA ARG A 68 -24.73 30.20 19.56
C ARG A 68 -25.47 29.87 18.25
N ASN A 69 -26.69 29.35 18.35
CA ASN A 69 -27.55 28.98 17.22
C ASN A 69 -28.62 30.05 16.90
N ASP A 70 -28.53 31.23 17.53
CA ASP A 70 -29.44 32.36 17.28
C ASP A 70 -28.63 33.57 16.75
N PRO A 71 -28.61 33.80 15.43
CA PRO A 71 -27.90 34.94 14.84
C PRO A 71 -28.53 36.30 15.18
N GLY A 72 -29.75 36.33 15.74
CA GLY A 72 -30.46 37.54 16.16
C GLY A 72 -30.31 37.87 17.66
N ALA A 73 -29.52 37.10 18.41
CA ALA A 73 -29.41 37.29 19.86
C ALA A 73 -28.62 38.58 20.21
N GLU A 74 -29.32 39.60 20.70
CA GLU A 74 -28.69 40.85 21.19
C GLU A 74 -28.11 40.70 22.62
N MET A 75 -28.58 39.71 23.37
CA MET A 75 -28.15 39.42 24.73
C MET A 75 -28.16 37.91 24.98
N CYS A 76 -27.12 37.41 25.67
CA CYS A 76 -27.02 36.00 26.01
C CYS A 76 -26.75 35.80 27.49
N ILE A 77 -27.40 34.79 28.08
CA ILE A 77 -27.12 34.37 29.45
C ILE A 77 -25.78 33.62 29.49
N GLN A 78 -24.92 33.92 30.46
CA GLN A 78 -23.63 33.23 30.65
C GLN A 78 -23.84 31.87 31.32
N VAL A 79 -24.54 30.99 30.62
CA VAL A 79 -24.77 29.60 31.03
C VAL A 79 -24.10 28.69 30.02
N CYS A 80 -23.29 27.75 30.52
CA CYS A 80 -22.69 26.70 29.71
C CYS A 80 -23.77 25.72 29.25
N VAL A 81 -23.83 25.48 27.94
CA VAL A 81 -24.63 24.41 27.35
C VAL A 81 -23.66 23.39 26.75
N GLN A 82 -23.70 22.16 27.25
CA GLN A 82 -22.90 21.07 26.68
C GLN A 82 -23.37 20.80 25.25
N ALA A 83 -22.45 20.87 24.30
CA ALA A 83 -22.76 20.72 22.89
C ALA A 83 -21.76 19.78 22.23
N CYS A 84 -22.26 18.92 21.36
CA CYS A 84 -21.46 18.07 20.50
C CYS A 84 -21.71 18.49 19.05
N LYS A 85 -20.74 19.15 18.44
CA LYS A 85 -20.83 19.55 17.03
C LYS A 85 -20.43 18.37 16.15
N VAL A 86 -21.37 17.88 15.35
CA VAL A 86 -21.19 16.69 14.53
C VAL A 86 -21.00 17.11 13.08
N SER A 87 -19.93 16.60 12.46
CA SER A 87 -19.73 16.74 11.01
C SER A 87 -20.61 15.72 10.29
N ILE A 88 -21.42 16.18 9.34
CA ILE A 88 -22.20 15.30 8.45
C ILE A 88 -21.42 15.15 7.15
N GLY A 89 -20.98 13.93 6.87
CA GLY A 89 -19.95 13.68 5.87
C GLY A 89 -18.59 14.25 6.28
N GLY A 90 -17.59 14.06 5.42
CA GLY A 90 -16.21 14.42 5.75
C GLY A 90 -15.48 13.36 6.59
N ASP A 91 -16.17 12.29 6.98
CA ASP A 91 -15.60 11.17 7.72
C ASP A 91 -14.44 10.56 6.92
N LYS A 92 -13.25 10.64 7.52
CA LYS A 92 -12.03 10.08 6.97
C LYS A 92 -11.70 8.79 7.71
N ASP A 93 -11.23 7.77 6.99
CA ASP A 93 -10.67 6.59 7.62
C ASP A 93 -9.34 6.91 8.34
N LYS A 94 -8.74 5.90 8.99
CA LYS A 94 -7.45 6.06 9.70
C LYS A 94 -6.28 6.50 8.80
N TYR A 95 -6.43 6.37 7.49
CA TYR A 95 -5.44 6.81 6.51
C TYR A 95 -5.78 8.17 5.92
N GLY A 96 -6.91 8.77 6.28
CA GLY A 96 -7.36 10.08 5.82
C GLY A 96 -8.25 10.04 4.58
N CYS A 97 -8.75 8.87 4.17
CA CYS A 97 -9.58 8.70 2.98
C CYS A 97 -11.04 9.02 3.25
N LEU A 98 -11.65 9.83 2.39
CA LEU A 98 -13.04 10.29 2.55
C LEU A 98 -14.04 9.16 2.26
N VAL A 99 -14.47 8.47 3.33
CA VAL A 99 -15.29 7.25 3.26
C VAL A 99 -16.66 7.53 2.65
N ALA A 100 -17.28 8.66 3.01
CA ALA A 100 -18.59 9.06 2.49
C ALA A 100 -18.60 9.28 0.96
N ALA A 101 -17.44 9.62 0.37
CA ALA A 101 -17.28 9.74 -1.08
C ALA A 101 -16.86 8.41 -1.75
N GLY A 102 -16.80 7.32 -0.98
CA GLY A 102 -16.38 6.00 -1.44
C GLY A 102 -14.86 5.79 -1.45
N TYR A 103 -14.05 6.78 -1.05
CA TYR A 103 -12.61 6.57 -1.01
C TYR A 103 -12.21 5.70 0.18
N VAL A 104 -11.46 4.65 -0.12
CA VAL A 104 -10.88 3.74 0.87
C VAL A 104 -9.39 3.63 0.59
N TRP A 105 -8.58 3.50 1.63
CA TRP A 105 -7.16 3.25 1.46
C TRP A 105 -6.91 1.95 0.68
N ASN A 106 -6.15 2.06 -0.41
CA ASN A 106 -5.70 0.91 -1.18
C ASN A 106 -4.19 0.74 -1.00
N GLU A 107 -3.78 -0.34 -0.34
CA GLU A 107 -2.37 -0.61 -0.02
C GLU A 107 -1.51 -0.85 -1.27
N THR A 108 -2.07 -1.47 -2.30
CA THR A 108 -1.36 -1.71 -3.57
C THR A 108 -1.07 -0.42 -4.30
N ILE A 109 -1.99 0.55 -4.28
CA ILE A 109 -1.80 1.87 -4.89
C ILE A 109 -1.00 2.79 -3.97
N GLY A 110 -1.12 2.63 -2.65
CA GLY A 110 -0.55 3.53 -1.65
C GLY A 110 -1.28 4.87 -1.55
N ALA A 111 -2.57 4.89 -1.89
CA ALA A 111 -3.41 6.10 -1.89
C ALA A 111 -4.88 5.76 -1.60
N CYS A 112 -5.66 6.78 -1.26
CA CYS A 112 -7.11 6.72 -1.19
C CYS A 112 -7.68 6.55 -2.60
N ALA A 113 -8.38 5.46 -2.86
CA ALA A 113 -8.88 5.16 -4.19
C ALA A 113 -10.28 4.54 -4.14
N ARG A 114 -11.05 4.80 -5.19
CA ARG A 114 -12.28 4.05 -5.50
C ARG A 114 -11.90 2.91 -6.43
N SER A 115 -11.32 1.86 -5.86
CA SER A 115 -10.67 0.80 -6.65
C SER A 115 -11.60 0.10 -7.65
N TRP A 116 -12.91 0.14 -7.43
CA TRP A 116 -13.89 -0.41 -8.37
C TRP A 116 -14.06 0.41 -9.66
N GLU A 117 -13.52 1.63 -9.72
CA GLU A 117 -13.54 2.47 -10.92
C GLU A 117 -12.30 2.30 -11.79
N LEU A 118 -11.32 1.54 -11.32
CA LEU A 118 -10.04 1.33 -11.98
C LEU A 118 -9.95 -0.11 -12.46
N ASP A 119 -9.56 -0.29 -13.72
CA ASP A 119 -9.05 -1.58 -14.20
C ASP A 119 -7.62 -1.83 -13.70
N ALA A 120 -7.07 -3.01 -14.03
CA ALA A 120 -5.74 -3.41 -13.58
C ALA A 120 -4.62 -2.49 -14.10
N ASP A 121 -4.73 -1.99 -15.34
CA ASP A 121 -3.72 -1.13 -15.95
C ASP A 121 -3.80 0.29 -15.34
N GLN A 122 -5.01 0.79 -15.13
CA GLN A 122 -5.27 2.07 -14.46
C GLN A 122 -4.82 2.04 -13.00
N ALA A 123 -5.06 0.95 -12.27
CA ALA A 123 -4.58 0.77 -10.90
C ALA A 123 -3.03 0.73 -10.86
N GLY A 124 -2.40 0.09 -11.85
CA GLY A 124 -0.95 0.11 -12.03
C GLY A 124 -0.41 1.52 -12.27
N ALA A 125 -1.05 2.30 -13.14
CA ALA A 125 -0.69 3.69 -13.40
C ALA A 125 -0.87 4.58 -12.16
N ALA A 126 -1.99 4.42 -11.44
CA ALA A 126 -2.27 5.14 -10.20
C ALA A 126 -1.20 4.86 -9.14
N ARG A 127 -0.78 3.60 -8.98
CA ARG A 127 0.33 3.23 -8.09
C ARG A 127 1.62 3.94 -8.48
N ILE A 128 2.00 3.91 -9.77
CA ILE A 128 3.24 4.55 -10.25
C ILE A 128 3.22 6.06 -9.98
N ALA A 129 2.07 6.71 -10.15
CA ALA A 129 1.92 8.14 -9.89
C ALA A 129 1.93 8.48 -8.39
N ALA A 130 1.28 7.68 -7.54
CA ALA A 130 1.18 7.94 -6.10
C ALA A 130 2.45 7.59 -5.32
N LEU A 131 3.20 6.58 -5.76
CA LEU A 131 4.40 6.07 -5.07
C LEU A 131 5.44 7.15 -4.75
N PRO A 132 5.87 8.03 -5.68
CA PRO A 132 6.90 9.03 -5.39
C PRO A 132 6.41 10.22 -4.56
N MET A 133 5.11 10.31 -4.27
CA MET A 133 4.57 11.46 -3.56
C MET A 133 4.88 11.37 -2.07
N SER A 134 5.43 12.43 -1.49
CA SER A 134 5.77 12.52 -0.06
C SER A 134 4.57 12.84 0.84
N TYR A 135 3.50 13.42 0.28
CA TYR A 135 2.31 13.85 1.02
C TYR A 135 1.37 12.67 1.29
N ARG A 136 0.70 12.67 2.45
CA ARG A 136 -0.38 11.72 2.80
C ARG A 136 -1.46 12.44 3.62
N PRO A 137 -2.75 12.13 3.40
CA PRO A 137 -3.31 11.26 2.36
C PRO A 137 -3.25 11.88 0.96
N ILE A 138 -3.19 11.01 -0.05
CA ILE A 138 -3.40 11.36 -1.45
C ILE A 138 -4.62 10.59 -1.93
N THR A 139 -5.47 11.26 -2.71
CA THR A 139 -6.68 10.66 -3.29
C THR A 139 -6.54 10.57 -4.79
N ILE A 140 -6.68 9.37 -5.36
CA ILE A 140 -6.76 9.19 -6.81
C ILE A 140 -8.14 9.65 -7.25
N VAL A 141 -8.22 10.77 -7.96
CA VAL A 141 -9.48 11.35 -8.42
C VAL A 141 -9.93 10.68 -9.71
N GLU A 142 -9.01 10.55 -10.68
CA GLU A 142 -9.30 10.03 -12.00
C GLU A 142 -8.06 9.40 -12.65
N VAL A 143 -8.26 8.37 -13.47
CA VAL A 143 -7.21 7.78 -14.32
C VAL A 143 -7.72 7.68 -15.76
N GLU A 144 -7.30 8.60 -16.61
CA GLU A 144 -7.69 8.66 -18.02
C GLU A 144 -6.72 7.87 -18.90
N SER A 145 -7.23 6.92 -19.69
CA SER A 145 -6.45 6.23 -20.73
C SER A 145 -6.22 7.15 -21.93
N LEU A 146 -4.96 7.39 -22.29
CA LEU A 146 -4.57 8.32 -23.36
C LEU A 146 -4.48 7.62 -24.73
N ARG A 147 -4.28 8.42 -25.79
CA ARG A 147 -4.13 7.93 -27.18
C ARG A 147 -2.76 7.28 -27.46
N CYS A 148 -2.29 6.39 -26.58
CA CYS A 148 -1.23 5.43 -26.85
C CYS A 148 -1.37 4.20 -25.94
N PRO A 149 -0.99 2.99 -26.39
CA PRO A 149 -1.04 1.79 -25.55
C PRO A 149 -0.24 1.96 -24.26
N GLY A 150 -0.85 1.68 -23.11
CA GLY A 150 -0.20 1.79 -21.80
C GLY A 150 0.11 3.22 -21.35
N CYS A 151 -0.59 4.22 -21.91
CA CYS A 151 -0.46 5.62 -21.52
C CYS A 151 -1.66 6.08 -20.69
N PHE A 152 -1.39 6.74 -19.56
CA PHE A 152 -2.43 7.20 -18.64
C PHE A 152 -2.16 8.62 -18.18
N ARG A 153 -3.21 9.38 -17.88
CA ARG A 153 -3.14 10.58 -17.04
C ARG A 153 -3.77 10.23 -15.70
N VAL A 154 -3.02 10.42 -14.62
CA VAL A 154 -3.49 10.18 -13.27
C VAL A 154 -3.66 11.54 -12.60
N ASP A 155 -4.89 11.86 -12.24
CA ASP A 155 -5.22 13.06 -11.48
C ASP A 155 -5.36 12.68 -10.01
N MET A 156 -4.56 13.32 -9.16
CA MET A 156 -4.49 13.04 -7.74
C MET A 156 -4.75 14.32 -6.96
N LYS A 157 -5.36 14.17 -5.79
CA LYS A 157 -5.65 15.29 -4.89
C LYS A 157 -4.93 15.12 -3.58
N ARG A 158 -4.24 16.18 -3.16
CA ARG A 158 -3.61 16.29 -1.86
C ARG A 158 -4.65 16.47 -0.76
N GLY A 159 -4.57 15.70 0.31
CA GLY A 159 -5.55 15.77 1.40
C GLY A 159 -5.34 16.88 2.43
N ASP A 160 -4.20 17.59 2.36
CA ASP A 160 -3.85 18.73 3.20
C ASP A 160 -4.22 20.08 2.56
N THR A 161 -3.92 20.25 1.27
CA THR A 161 -4.15 21.50 0.52
C THR A 161 -5.34 21.45 -0.42
N GLU A 162 -5.91 20.27 -0.66
CA GLU A 162 -6.95 20.02 -1.68
C GLU A 162 -6.50 20.34 -3.12
N GLU A 163 -5.20 20.53 -3.33
CA GLU A 163 -4.57 20.79 -4.62
C GLU A 163 -4.56 19.53 -5.49
N THR A 164 -4.82 19.70 -6.80
CA THR A 164 -4.81 18.61 -7.78
C THR A 164 -3.48 18.58 -8.52
N VAL A 165 -2.86 17.40 -8.56
CA VAL A 165 -1.62 17.11 -9.29
C VAL A 165 -1.93 16.09 -10.37
N SER A 166 -1.50 16.37 -11.60
CA SER A 166 -1.71 15.48 -12.76
C SER A 166 -0.37 14.89 -13.21
N ILE A 167 -0.29 13.56 -13.28
CA ILE A 167 0.90 12.84 -13.75
C ILE A 167 0.56 12.07 -15.01
N ILE A 168 1.41 12.18 -16.04
CA ILE A 168 1.30 11.37 -17.25
C ILE A 168 2.21 10.14 -17.10
N ILE A 169 1.66 8.96 -17.35
CA ILE A 169 2.37 7.70 -17.43
C ILE A 169 2.49 7.29 -18.90
N ARG A 170 3.69 6.90 -19.35
CA ARG A 170 3.93 6.28 -20.66
C ARG A 170 4.83 5.06 -20.47
N ASN A 171 4.47 3.93 -21.09
CA ASN A 171 5.24 2.69 -21.00
C ASN A 171 5.56 2.28 -19.54
N GLY A 172 4.60 2.47 -18.62
CA GLY A 172 4.78 2.15 -17.20
C GLY A 172 5.76 3.07 -16.44
N LYS A 173 6.10 4.24 -16.97
CA LYS A 173 6.96 5.23 -16.30
C LYS A 173 6.32 6.62 -16.32
N ILE A 174 6.64 7.45 -15.32
CA ILE A 174 6.27 8.86 -15.32
C ILE A 174 6.92 9.56 -16.51
N ASP A 175 6.11 10.22 -17.32
CA ASP A 175 6.55 11.02 -18.46
C ASP A 175 7.18 12.31 -17.96
N SER A 176 8.49 12.44 -18.13
CA SER A 176 9.30 13.60 -17.75
C SER A 176 8.96 14.89 -18.51
N GLY A 177 7.94 14.86 -19.39
CA GLY A 177 7.42 16.01 -20.14
C GLY A 177 6.43 16.91 -19.38
N TYR A 178 6.06 16.58 -18.13
CA TYR A 178 5.16 17.39 -17.31
C TYR A 178 5.93 18.05 -16.15
N ASN A 179 6.34 19.31 -16.36
CA ASN A 179 7.01 20.15 -15.35
C ASN A 179 5.97 20.71 -14.36
N ASP A 180 5.39 19.86 -13.50
CA ASP A 180 4.76 20.32 -12.24
C ASP A 180 4.52 19.17 -11.25
N VAL A 181 5.55 18.35 -11.02
CA VAL A 181 5.53 17.37 -9.93
C VAL A 181 6.84 17.49 -9.20
N ASP A 182 6.77 17.92 -7.95
CA ASP A 182 7.89 17.86 -7.00
C ASP A 182 8.15 16.38 -6.63
N VAL A 183 8.63 15.61 -7.60
CA VAL A 183 9.39 14.38 -7.34
C VAL A 183 10.85 14.80 -7.27
N THR A 184 11.23 15.49 -6.20
CA THR A 184 12.62 15.82 -5.99
C THR A 184 13.35 14.60 -5.44
N GLU A 185 13.92 13.82 -6.35
CA GLU A 185 15.06 12.95 -6.06
C GLU A 185 16.08 13.78 -5.27
N HIS A 186 16.30 13.46 -4.00
CA HIS A 186 17.26 14.17 -3.14
C HIS A 186 18.65 13.69 -3.50
N ILE A 187 19.46 14.57 -4.07
CA ILE A 187 20.86 14.27 -4.41
C ILE A 187 21.70 14.46 -3.16
N CYS A 188 22.42 13.41 -2.77
CA CYS A 188 23.27 13.44 -1.58
C CYS A 188 24.39 14.47 -1.77
N THR A 189 24.47 15.41 -0.82
CA THR A 189 25.55 16.39 -0.78
C THR A 189 26.84 15.78 -0.21
N GLU A 190 27.98 16.44 -0.42
CA GLU A 190 29.25 16.02 0.17
C GLU A 190 29.20 16.00 1.71
N GLU A 191 28.50 16.96 2.32
CA GLU A 191 28.34 17.04 3.78
C GLU A 191 27.55 15.85 4.32
N GLU A 192 26.42 15.53 3.71
CA GLU A 192 25.59 14.37 4.10
C GLU A 192 26.33 13.05 3.90
N SER A 193 27.17 12.97 2.87
CA SER A 193 28.00 11.79 2.58
C SER A 193 29.13 11.59 3.59
N LEU A 194 29.52 12.64 4.30
CA LEU A 194 30.55 12.64 5.33
C LEU A 194 29.96 12.53 6.75
N ALA A 195 28.63 12.41 6.89
CA ALA A 195 27.99 12.28 8.18
C ALA A 195 28.50 11.02 8.91
N THR A 196 29.06 11.21 10.11
CA THR A 196 29.61 10.13 10.94
C THR A 196 28.59 9.57 11.93
N ALA A 197 27.45 10.25 12.10
CA ALA A 197 26.36 9.86 12.96
C ALA A 197 25.02 10.29 12.35
N CYS A 198 24.03 9.38 12.41
CA CYS A 198 22.65 9.64 12.01
C CYS A 198 21.72 9.34 13.18
N THR A 199 20.54 9.98 13.18
CA THR A 199 19.49 9.66 14.15
C THR A 199 18.90 8.28 13.85
N MET A 200 18.34 7.63 14.88
CA MET A 200 17.73 6.29 14.77
C MET A 200 16.25 6.35 14.33
N ASP A 201 15.86 7.43 13.66
CA ASP A 201 14.49 7.64 13.20
C ASP A 201 14.21 6.75 11.97
N TYR A 202 13.05 6.11 11.95
CA TYR A 202 12.62 5.27 10.83
C TYR A 202 11.68 6.06 9.90
N ASN A 203 12.27 6.72 8.91
CA ASN A 203 11.60 7.43 7.81
C ASN A 203 12.22 6.92 6.50
N PRO A 204 11.81 5.73 6.02
CA PRO A 204 12.59 4.99 5.05
C PRO A 204 12.72 5.71 3.71
N VAL A 205 13.85 5.49 3.04
CA VAL A 205 14.15 6.04 1.71
C VAL A 205 14.72 4.97 0.80
N CYS A 206 14.52 5.12 -0.50
CA CYS A 206 15.09 4.26 -1.53
C CYS A 206 16.31 4.94 -2.11
N GLY A 207 17.49 4.49 -1.70
CA GLY A 207 18.78 5.04 -2.12
C GLY A 207 19.27 4.42 -3.42
N LYS A 208 19.72 5.26 -4.35
CA LYS A 208 20.32 4.92 -5.63
C LYS A 208 21.84 4.84 -5.49
N ILE A 209 22.40 3.69 -5.83
CA ILE A 209 23.82 3.39 -5.71
C ILE A 209 24.39 3.15 -7.10
N VAL A 210 25.43 3.89 -7.47
CA VAL A 210 26.15 3.68 -8.73
C VAL A 210 27.39 2.83 -8.47
N LEU A 211 27.50 1.71 -9.19
CA LEU A 211 28.64 0.82 -9.16
C LEU A 211 29.70 1.27 -10.17
N ASN A 212 30.94 0.81 -9.98
CA ASN A 212 32.11 1.22 -10.76
C ASN A 212 32.02 0.92 -12.28
N MET A 213 31.05 0.12 -12.72
CA MET A 213 30.79 -0.22 -14.13
C MET A 213 29.66 0.58 -14.78
N GLY A 214 29.09 1.57 -14.07
CA GLY A 214 27.94 2.36 -14.55
C GLY A 214 26.58 1.74 -14.24
N ASP A 215 26.57 0.55 -13.62
CA ASP A 215 25.35 -0.09 -13.12
C ASP A 215 24.78 0.66 -11.92
N THR A 216 23.45 0.67 -11.81
CA THR A 216 22.74 1.30 -10.70
C THR A 216 21.93 0.27 -9.93
N ILE A 217 22.05 0.25 -8.61
CA ILE A 217 21.26 -0.58 -7.70
C ILE A 217 20.47 0.30 -6.73
N TYR A 218 19.33 -0.20 -6.25
CA TYR A 218 18.47 0.50 -5.29
C TYR A 218 18.41 -0.27 -3.97
N ARG A 219 18.47 0.44 -2.84
CA ARG A 219 18.37 -0.17 -1.50
C ARG A 219 17.56 0.70 -0.55
N THR A 220 16.78 0.05 0.31
CA THR A 220 16.05 0.71 1.40
C THR A 220 17.01 1.07 2.53
N PHE A 221 16.93 2.31 2.99
CA PHE A 221 17.64 2.83 4.16
C PHE A 221 16.63 3.34 5.19
N GLY A 222 17.00 3.30 6.47
CA GLY A 222 16.10 3.69 7.57
C GLY A 222 15.72 5.17 7.54
N ASN A 223 16.62 6.03 7.04
CA ASN A 223 16.36 7.45 6.81
C ASN A 223 17.35 8.06 5.79
N GLY A 224 17.08 9.28 5.33
CA GLY A 224 17.91 10.02 4.36
C GLY A 224 19.37 10.19 4.78
N CYS A 225 19.64 10.47 6.07
CA CYS A 225 21.01 10.56 6.58
C CYS A 225 21.76 9.24 6.41
N SER A 226 21.15 8.12 6.83
CA SER A 226 21.76 6.79 6.71
C SER A 226 21.95 6.36 5.26
N ALA A 227 21.12 6.86 4.34
CA ALA A 227 21.29 6.67 2.91
C ALA A 227 22.51 7.44 2.41
N CYS A 228 22.56 8.76 2.59
CA CYS A 228 23.65 9.57 2.06
C CYS A 228 25.00 9.30 2.73
N ALA A 229 25.04 9.03 4.04
CA ALA A 229 26.26 8.66 4.75
C ALA A 229 26.88 7.32 4.28
N SER A 230 26.13 6.53 3.49
CA SER A 230 26.65 5.33 2.85
C SER A 230 27.47 5.72 1.62
N MET A 231 28.76 5.35 1.60
CA MET A 231 29.79 5.79 0.63
C MET A 231 29.52 5.47 -0.87
N LYS A 232 28.33 4.98 -1.22
CA LYS A 232 27.97 4.62 -2.59
C LYS A 232 26.60 5.13 -3.03
N VAL A 233 25.83 5.76 -2.14
CA VAL A 233 24.51 6.32 -2.48
C VAL A 233 24.71 7.71 -3.06
N ILE A 234 24.16 7.96 -4.25
CA ILE A 234 24.28 9.25 -4.93
C ILE A 234 23.01 10.11 -4.79
N SER A 235 21.86 9.46 -4.58
CA SER A 235 20.58 10.10 -4.39
C SER A 235 19.59 9.15 -3.73
N TYR A 236 18.49 9.67 -3.21
CA TYR A 236 17.38 8.85 -2.73
C TYR A 236 16.03 9.47 -3.05
N THR A 237 14.99 8.63 -3.03
CA THR A 237 13.59 9.06 -3.01
C THR A 237 12.93 8.64 -1.69
N PRO A 238 11.95 9.40 -1.17
CA PRO A 238 11.19 8.98 0.02
C PRO A 238 10.47 7.65 -0.18
N GLY A 239 10.35 6.85 0.88
CA GLY A 239 9.72 5.54 0.88
C GLY A 239 10.71 4.38 0.71
N GLU A 240 10.32 3.18 1.11
CA GLU A 240 11.12 1.97 0.86
C GLU A 240 11.23 1.72 -0.65
N CYS A 241 12.32 1.09 -1.09
CA CYS A 241 12.38 0.61 -2.46
C CYS A 241 11.23 -0.38 -2.69
N ALA A 242 10.57 -0.29 -3.85
CA ALA A 242 9.60 -1.29 -4.26
C ALA A 242 10.25 -2.67 -4.10
N ALA A 243 9.50 -3.62 -3.51
CA ALA A 243 9.89 -5.02 -3.45
C ALA A 243 9.88 -5.59 -4.88
N ASP A 244 10.93 -5.26 -5.62
CA ASP A 244 11.25 -5.77 -6.93
C ASP A 244 12.66 -6.32 -6.80
N ASP A 245 12.73 -7.64 -6.59
CA ASP A 245 13.71 -8.70 -6.96
C ASP A 245 15.17 -8.34 -7.31
N THR A 246 15.65 -7.17 -6.93
CA THR A 246 16.96 -6.63 -7.32
C THR A 246 17.98 -6.76 -6.19
N THR A 247 17.57 -7.27 -5.03
CA THR A 247 18.44 -7.46 -3.87
C THR A 247 19.01 -8.88 -3.74
N ASP A 248 18.41 -9.88 -4.38
CA ASP A 248 18.96 -11.23 -4.52
C ASP A 248 19.42 -11.43 -5.96
N ARG A 249 20.68 -11.08 -6.21
CA ARG A 249 21.35 -11.28 -7.50
C ARG A 249 22.55 -12.18 -7.29
N CYS A 250 22.76 -13.15 -8.17
CA CYS A 250 23.95 -13.99 -8.17
C CYS A 250 24.80 -13.61 -9.37
N SER A 251 26.07 -13.29 -9.10
CA SER A 251 27.02 -12.88 -10.11
C SER A 251 28.04 -13.97 -10.37
N ASP A 252 28.55 -14.02 -11.60
CA ASP A 252 29.74 -14.81 -11.94
C ASP A 252 31.02 -13.95 -11.88
N GLN A 253 32.17 -14.58 -12.14
CA GLN A 253 33.47 -13.89 -12.15
C GLN A 253 33.66 -12.94 -13.34
N ASN A 254 32.81 -13.03 -14.36
CA ASN A 254 32.85 -12.21 -15.57
C ASN A 254 31.93 -10.98 -15.48
N GLY A 255 31.18 -10.83 -14.37
CA GLY A 255 30.23 -9.74 -14.15
C GLY A 255 28.84 -9.99 -14.72
N ASN A 256 28.56 -11.19 -15.25
CA ASN A 256 27.18 -11.56 -15.56
C ASN A 256 26.41 -11.79 -14.25
N TYR A 257 25.09 -11.60 -14.29
CA TYR A 257 24.24 -11.85 -13.14
C TYR A 257 22.88 -12.42 -13.54
N LEU A 258 22.24 -13.09 -12.58
CA LEU A 258 20.82 -13.45 -12.61
C LEU A 258 20.13 -12.91 -11.36
N THR A 259 18.91 -12.40 -11.50
CA THR A 259 18.03 -12.18 -10.34
C THR A 259 17.44 -13.51 -9.85
N LEU A 260 16.90 -13.52 -8.63
CA LEU A 260 16.22 -14.70 -8.10
C LEU A 260 15.02 -15.09 -8.97
N THR A 261 14.20 -14.13 -9.43
CA THR A 261 13.07 -14.42 -10.33
C THR A 261 13.53 -15.04 -11.64
N GLU A 262 14.61 -14.54 -12.24
CA GLU A 262 15.16 -15.11 -13.47
C GLU A 262 15.66 -16.53 -13.23
N ALA A 263 16.36 -16.77 -12.11
CA ALA A 263 16.84 -18.10 -11.74
C ALA A 263 15.69 -19.08 -11.48
N MET A 264 14.63 -18.67 -10.78
CA MET A 264 13.45 -19.50 -10.54
C MET A 264 12.69 -19.79 -11.84
N ALA A 265 12.61 -18.84 -12.77
CA ALA A 265 11.99 -19.05 -14.07
C ALA A 265 12.78 -20.06 -14.93
N ILE A 266 14.11 -20.00 -14.91
CA ILE A 266 14.98 -20.98 -15.59
C ILE A 266 14.80 -22.36 -14.93
N ALA A 267 14.86 -22.44 -13.61
CA ALA A 267 14.69 -23.68 -12.85
C ALA A 267 13.33 -24.34 -13.14
N LYS A 268 12.24 -23.58 -13.14
CA LYS A 268 10.90 -24.08 -13.44
C LYS A 268 10.75 -24.63 -14.86
N ASN A 269 11.47 -24.06 -15.82
CA ASN A 269 11.48 -24.50 -17.22
C ASN A 269 12.57 -25.56 -17.53
N SER A 270 13.22 -26.10 -16.50
CA SER A 270 14.25 -27.13 -16.62
C SER A 270 13.77 -28.48 -16.08
N GLU A 271 14.69 -29.45 -15.96
CA GLU A 271 14.43 -30.73 -15.30
C GLU A 271 14.09 -30.61 -13.80
N CYS A 272 14.40 -29.47 -13.17
CA CYS A 272 13.98 -29.20 -11.80
C CYS A 272 12.45 -29.10 -11.68
N GLY A 273 11.80 -28.48 -12.67
CA GLY A 273 10.33 -28.42 -12.82
C GLY A 273 9.61 -27.93 -11.58
N ASP A 274 8.50 -28.59 -11.24
CA ASP A 274 7.67 -28.28 -10.07
C ASP A 274 8.24 -28.82 -8.75
N ASN A 275 9.44 -29.41 -8.75
CA ASN A 275 10.06 -29.94 -7.53
C ASN A 275 10.76 -28.86 -6.68
N LEU A 276 10.70 -27.59 -7.08
CA LEU A 276 11.30 -26.49 -6.34
C LEU A 276 10.65 -26.33 -4.97
N ILE A 277 11.47 -26.29 -3.91
CA ILE A 277 10.99 -25.92 -2.59
C ILE A 277 10.71 -24.41 -2.60
N THR A 278 9.43 -24.08 -2.74
CA THR A 278 8.90 -22.72 -2.70
C THR A 278 8.38 -22.40 -1.30
N ASP A 279 9.06 -22.89 -0.25
CA ASP A 279 8.59 -22.96 1.16
C ASP A 279 8.42 -21.58 1.80
N CYS A 280 7.42 -20.90 1.28
CA CYS A 280 6.63 -19.90 1.90
C CYS A 280 5.50 -20.65 2.61
N ALA A 281 5.66 -20.81 3.92
CA ALA A 281 4.67 -21.36 4.81
C ALA A 281 3.86 -20.25 5.46
N CYS A 282 2.63 -20.56 5.83
CA CYS A 282 1.83 -19.69 6.67
C CYS A 282 2.11 -20.01 8.16
N PRO A 283 2.01 -19.04 9.09
CA PRO A 283 2.19 -19.31 10.52
C PRO A 283 1.25 -20.42 11.02
N GLU A 284 1.58 -21.08 12.14
CA GLU A 284 0.93 -22.31 12.67
C GLU A 284 -0.62 -22.34 12.75
N ASN A 285 -1.32 -21.22 12.51
CA ASN A 285 -2.78 -21.09 12.52
C ASN A 285 -3.40 -20.58 11.19
N TYR A 286 -2.68 -20.70 10.08
CA TYR A 286 -3.09 -20.17 8.76
C TYR A 286 -2.94 -21.25 7.68
N ALA A 287 -3.89 -21.31 6.75
CA ALA A 287 -3.87 -22.21 5.61
C ALA A 287 -3.40 -21.47 4.35
N LYS A 288 -2.59 -22.10 3.51
CA LYS A 288 -2.15 -21.54 2.23
C LYS A 288 -3.28 -21.67 1.19
N ASP A 289 -3.67 -20.55 0.59
CA ASP A 289 -4.60 -20.48 -0.55
C ASP A 289 -3.87 -19.78 -1.71
N GLY A 290 -3.34 -20.59 -2.64
CA GLY A 290 -2.41 -20.11 -3.67
C GLY A 290 -1.13 -19.53 -3.07
N GLU A 291 -0.84 -18.27 -3.37
CA GLU A 291 0.31 -17.49 -2.85
C GLU A 291 -0.07 -16.64 -1.62
N THR A 292 -1.24 -16.85 -1.02
CA THR A 292 -1.73 -16.06 0.12
C THR A 292 -1.98 -16.93 1.35
N CYS A 293 -1.81 -16.35 2.53
CA CYS A 293 -2.08 -17.02 3.80
C CYS A 293 -3.47 -16.67 4.31
N ASN A 294 -4.37 -17.65 4.35
CA ASN A 294 -5.74 -17.48 4.81
C ASN A 294 -5.86 -17.86 6.30
N PRO A 295 -6.40 -16.99 7.19
CA PRO A 295 -6.61 -17.33 8.60
C PRO A 295 -7.51 -18.55 8.80
N ALA A 296 -7.12 -19.46 9.70
CA ALA A 296 -7.94 -20.62 10.10
C ALA A 296 -9.29 -20.22 10.75
N CYS A 297 -9.44 -18.96 11.16
CA CYS A 297 -10.65 -18.40 11.77
C CYS A 297 -11.88 -18.43 10.85
N TYR A 298 -11.72 -18.67 9.55
CA TYR A 298 -12.82 -18.69 8.57
C TYR A 298 -13.93 -19.72 8.90
N HIS A 299 -13.63 -20.75 9.70
CA HIS A 299 -14.59 -21.81 10.04
C HIS A 299 -15.17 -21.75 11.46
N SER A 300 -14.77 -20.80 12.31
CA SER A 300 -15.25 -20.73 13.69
C SER A 300 -15.45 -19.30 14.20
N SER A 301 -16.71 -18.86 14.16
CA SER A 301 -17.33 -17.72 14.90
C SER A 301 -17.44 -16.35 14.19
N PRO A 302 -18.58 -15.62 14.33
CA PRO A 302 -18.86 -14.33 13.68
C PRO A 302 -18.13 -13.10 14.26
N SER A 303 -17.04 -13.29 15.01
CA SER A 303 -16.21 -12.21 15.54
C SER A 303 -14.89 -12.00 14.76
N ALA A 304 -14.77 -12.57 13.55
CA ALA A 304 -13.55 -12.60 12.74
C ALA A 304 -13.19 -11.27 12.04
N GLN A 305 -13.50 -10.11 12.63
CA GLN A 305 -13.27 -8.80 12.00
C GLN A 305 -11.82 -8.28 12.06
N ASN A 306 -10.89 -9.00 12.71
CA ASN A 306 -9.51 -8.53 12.91
C ASN A 306 -8.41 -9.53 12.48
N CYS A 307 -8.71 -10.53 11.66
CA CYS A 307 -7.68 -11.46 11.19
C CYS A 307 -7.03 -10.92 9.91
N LEU A 308 -6.05 -10.02 10.05
CA LEU A 308 -5.11 -9.75 8.95
C LEU A 308 -4.33 -11.04 8.67
N ALA A 309 -4.23 -11.40 7.39
CA ALA A 309 -3.31 -12.43 6.94
C ALA A 309 -1.87 -11.94 7.21
N PRO A 310 -1.04 -12.67 7.97
CA PRO A 310 0.38 -12.40 8.03
C PRO A 310 1.00 -12.66 6.66
N SER A 311 2.13 -12.03 6.39
CA SER A 311 2.93 -12.34 5.21
C SER A 311 3.36 -13.81 5.22
N MET A 312 3.50 -14.38 4.03
CA MET A 312 4.16 -15.65 3.83
C MET A 312 5.53 -15.64 4.50
N GLN A 313 5.79 -16.62 5.35
CA GLN A 313 7.12 -16.86 5.91
C GLN A 313 7.88 -17.72 4.91
N CYS A 314 8.67 -17.07 4.07
CA CYS A 314 9.56 -17.76 3.15
C CYS A 314 10.90 -17.99 3.84
N GLU A 315 11.17 -19.22 4.24
CA GLU A 315 12.54 -19.58 4.61
C GLU A 315 13.40 -19.54 3.34
N LYS A 316 14.62 -19.01 3.44
CA LYS A 316 15.53 -18.95 2.29
C LYS A 316 15.95 -20.36 1.92
N THR A 317 15.35 -20.91 0.87
CA THR A 317 15.67 -22.22 0.28
C THR A 317 16.70 -22.12 -0.85
N TYR A 318 17.34 -20.94 -1.02
CA TYR A 318 18.30 -20.71 -2.07
C TYR A 318 19.59 -20.05 -1.57
N VAL A 319 20.70 -20.37 -2.23
CA VAL A 319 22.03 -19.82 -1.97
C VAL A 319 22.68 -19.44 -3.29
N CYS A 320 23.27 -18.24 -3.36
CA CYS A 320 24.17 -17.89 -4.46
C CYS A 320 25.61 -18.28 -4.11
N ASN A 321 26.30 -18.93 -5.04
CA ASN A 321 27.73 -19.16 -5.01
C ASN A 321 28.41 -18.34 -6.11
N GLU A 322 28.83 -17.12 -5.78
CA GLU A 322 29.52 -16.19 -6.68
C GLU A 322 30.84 -16.74 -7.22
N GLY A 323 31.52 -17.59 -6.44
CA GLY A 323 32.79 -18.20 -6.87
C GLY A 323 32.63 -19.09 -8.10
N THR A 324 31.44 -19.65 -8.28
CA THR A 324 31.08 -20.50 -9.43
C THR A 324 30.03 -19.87 -10.36
N GLY A 325 29.47 -18.71 -10.00
CA GLY A 325 28.34 -18.12 -10.71
C GLY A 325 27.11 -19.04 -10.75
N THR A 326 26.74 -19.64 -9.61
CA THR A 326 25.59 -20.58 -9.55
C THR A 326 24.61 -20.25 -8.44
N TYR A 327 23.31 -20.29 -8.76
CA TYR A 327 22.23 -20.35 -7.77
C TYR A 327 21.93 -21.79 -7.41
N TRP A 328 21.81 -22.07 -6.12
CA TRP A 328 21.45 -23.37 -5.58
C TRP A 328 20.10 -23.23 -4.90
N ILE A 329 19.04 -23.80 -5.47
CA ILE A 329 17.67 -23.74 -4.97
C ILE A 329 17.28 -25.14 -4.49
N ASP A 330 16.94 -25.32 -3.23
CA ASP A 330 16.64 -26.65 -2.70
C ASP A 330 15.38 -27.27 -3.35
N LEU A 331 15.38 -28.59 -3.49
CA LEU A 331 14.33 -29.36 -4.18
C LEU A 331 13.58 -30.29 -3.22
N ASN A 332 12.27 -30.43 -3.40
CA ASN A 332 11.39 -31.33 -2.67
C ASN A 332 11.48 -32.76 -3.25
N LEU A 333 12.70 -33.29 -3.28
CA LEU A 333 12.99 -34.64 -3.75
C LEU A 333 13.64 -35.45 -2.62
N THR A 334 13.25 -36.72 -2.50
CA THR A 334 13.73 -37.56 -1.40
C THR A 334 14.69 -38.62 -1.90
N LYS A 335 15.91 -38.64 -1.35
CA LYS A 335 16.88 -39.73 -1.54
C LYS A 335 17.69 -39.89 -0.25
N THR A 336 17.71 -41.10 0.30
CA THR A 336 18.37 -41.40 1.57
C THR A 336 19.82 -40.91 1.58
N GLY A 337 20.17 -40.09 2.56
CA GLY A 337 21.52 -39.54 2.74
C GLY A 337 21.89 -38.40 1.78
N CYS A 338 20.96 -37.89 0.97
CA CYS A 338 21.21 -36.84 -0.02
C CYS A 338 20.28 -35.63 0.13
N ASN A 339 20.85 -34.44 -0.09
CA ASN A 339 20.12 -33.17 -0.15
C ASN A 339 20.18 -32.62 -1.58
N PRO A 340 19.08 -32.70 -2.36
CA PRO A 340 19.02 -32.22 -3.74
C PRO A 340 18.84 -30.71 -3.81
N ALA A 341 19.43 -30.10 -4.83
CA ALA A 341 19.22 -28.71 -5.21
C ALA A 341 19.20 -28.56 -6.74
N CYS A 342 18.39 -27.64 -7.23
CA CYS A 342 18.45 -27.12 -8.58
C CYS A 342 19.60 -26.11 -8.66
N VAL A 343 20.58 -26.40 -9.50
CA VAL A 343 21.72 -25.52 -9.72
C VAL A 343 21.50 -24.77 -11.02
N VAL A 344 21.31 -23.45 -10.94
CA VAL A 344 21.13 -22.56 -12.09
C VAL A 344 22.43 -21.82 -12.35
N ASN A 345 22.96 -21.93 -13.57
CA ASN A 345 24.19 -21.27 -13.97
C ASN A 345 23.90 -19.85 -14.49
N VAL A 346 24.65 -18.87 -13.98
CA VAL A 346 24.47 -17.44 -14.30
C VAL A 346 24.87 -17.10 -15.74
N GLU A 347 25.92 -17.73 -16.26
CA GLU A 347 26.49 -17.43 -17.58
C GLU A 347 25.65 -18.05 -18.72
N ASP A 348 25.40 -19.35 -18.65
CA ASP A 348 24.74 -20.09 -19.75
C ASP A 348 23.23 -20.25 -19.57
N ARG A 349 22.68 -19.83 -18.42
CA ARG A 349 21.26 -19.87 -18.07
C ARG A 349 20.65 -21.26 -18.16
N THR A 350 21.43 -22.29 -17.86
CA THR A 350 20.97 -23.67 -17.72
C THR A 350 20.66 -24.00 -16.26
N ALA A 351 19.84 -25.02 -16.04
CA ALA A 351 19.55 -25.53 -14.71
C ALA A 351 19.52 -27.07 -14.69
N GLU A 352 20.15 -27.63 -13.67
CA GLU A 352 20.30 -29.08 -13.48
C GLU A 352 20.15 -29.49 -12.00
N ILE A 353 19.73 -30.73 -11.77
CA ILE A 353 19.59 -31.27 -10.41
C ILE A 353 20.95 -31.77 -9.88
N ASN A 354 21.41 -31.19 -8.79
CA ASN A 354 22.61 -31.61 -8.08
C ASN A 354 22.27 -32.29 -6.74
N TRP A 355 22.82 -33.49 -6.50
CA TRP A 355 22.59 -34.27 -5.28
C TRP A 355 23.81 -34.20 -4.36
N ARG A 356 23.70 -33.46 -3.25
CA ARG A 356 24.74 -33.40 -2.21
C ARG A 356 24.52 -34.54 -1.21
N CYS A 357 25.19 -35.67 -1.43
CA CYS A 357 25.06 -36.86 -0.58
C CYS A 357 26.17 -36.95 0.48
N THR A 358 25.81 -37.36 1.69
CA THR A 358 26.76 -37.69 2.77
C THR A 358 26.63 -39.17 3.14
N GLY A 359 27.75 -39.90 3.18
CA GLY A 359 27.81 -41.30 3.62
C GLY A 359 27.59 -42.35 2.53
N LEU A 360 28.60 -42.58 1.68
CA LEU A 360 28.91 -43.92 1.17
C LEU A 360 30.25 -44.33 1.78
N GLY A 361 30.20 -44.75 3.04
CA GLY A 361 31.33 -45.33 3.76
C GLY A 361 30.99 -46.75 4.20
N ASN A 362 30.94 -47.65 3.21
CA ASN A 362 30.81 -49.11 3.28
C ASN A 362 29.49 -49.71 3.77
#